data_AF-A0A2E8AUD3-F1
#
_entry.id   AF-A0A2E8AUD3-F1
#
_cell.length_a   1.000
_cell.length_b   1.000
_cell.length_c   1.000
_cell.angle_alpha   90.00
_cell.angle_beta   90.00
_cell.angle_gamma   90.00
#
_symmetry.space_group_name_H-M   'P 1'
#
loop_
_entity.id
_entity.type
_entity.pdbx_description
1 polymer ?
#
loop_
_entity_poly.entity_id
_entity_poly.type
_entity_poly.pdbx_seq_one_letter_code
_entity_poly.pdbx_strand_id
1 'polypeptide(L)'
;MTYVRTNQKRRHTGITMLEVVVSTFLVGVLLVTSLTTLGVATRAGTTSSRRAQAVLLASDLIDEILLQSYLEPDLTATFGTEGRVERRGIRAAFDDVDDYHDWTASPPQAKQGTVSKLSATWSREVTVNHVDPHDLTTVLKNNDDRGVKRIRVTVNFDGQELIHMDAIQTRARLDMIPRPGDDHTTSNLP
;
A
#
# COMPACT_ATOMS: atom_id res chain seq x y z
N MET A 1 22.64 88.67 4.45
CA MET A 1 22.94 87.27 4.83
C MET A 1 21.97 86.40 4.06
N THR A 2 22.41 85.90 2.90
CA THR A 2 21.51 85.39 1.85
C THR A 2 21.61 83.87 1.79
N TYR A 3 20.51 83.17 2.04
CA TYR A 3 20.43 81.71 2.08
C TYR A 3 20.33 81.16 0.65
N VAL A 4 21.36 80.44 0.18
CA VAL A 4 21.33 79.76 -1.13
C VAL A 4 20.58 78.44 -0.96
N ARG A 5 19.34 78.38 -1.47
CA ARG A 5 18.60 77.11 -1.63
C ARG A 5 19.11 76.39 -2.88
N THR A 6 19.88 75.33 -2.70
CA THR A 6 20.23 74.40 -3.78
C THR A 6 19.02 73.56 -4.15
N ASN A 7 18.43 73.86 -5.29
CA ASN A 7 17.27 73.17 -5.84
C ASN A 7 17.71 71.80 -6.38
N GLN A 8 17.52 70.73 -5.61
CA GLN A 8 17.72 69.36 -6.07
C GLN A 8 16.68 69.05 -7.16
N LYS A 9 17.10 69.14 -8.43
CA LYS A 9 16.32 68.65 -9.57
C LYS A 9 16.11 67.15 -9.40
N ARG A 10 14.90 66.75 -8.96
CA ARG A 10 14.45 65.36 -9.07
C ARG A 10 14.45 64.99 -10.55
N ARG A 11 15.39 64.15 -10.96
CA ARG A 11 15.40 63.56 -12.30
C ARG A 11 14.21 62.60 -12.36
N HIS A 12 13.17 63.00 -13.07
CA HIS A 12 12.14 62.08 -13.54
C HIS A 12 12.77 61.26 -14.67
N THR A 13 13.34 60.11 -14.33
CA THR A 13 13.72 59.08 -15.29
C THR A 13 12.47 58.28 -15.62
N GLY A 14 11.94 58.46 -16.82
CA GLY A 14 10.91 57.59 -17.38
C GLY A 14 11.49 56.19 -17.65
N ILE A 15 10.65 55.18 -17.47
CA ILE A 15 10.95 53.79 -17.84
C ILE A 15 11.08 53.73 -19.36
N THR A 16 12.12 53.07 -19.87
CA THR A 16 12.30 52.98 -21.33
C THR A 16 11.31 51.97 -21.92
N MET A 17 10.86 52.18 -23.17
CA MET A 17 10.02 51.19 -23.87
C MET A 17 10.71 49.81 -23.93
N LEU A 18 12.04 49.78 -24.05
CA LEU A 18 12.83 48.56 -24.01
C LEU A 18 12.71 47.83 -22.68
N GLU A 19 12.83 48.55 -21.57
CA GLU A 19 12.71 47.99 -20.22
C GLU A 19 11.31 47.41 -19.97
N VAL A 20 10.25 48.08 -20.46
CA VAL A 20 8.88 47.54 -20.40
C VAL A 20 8.76 46.26 -21.20
N VAL A 21 9.31 46.20 -22.43
CA VAL A 21 9.27 45.00 -23.28
C VAL A 21 10.05 43.84 -22.66
N VAL A 22 11.24 44.09 -22.11
CA VAL A 22 12.03 43.06 -21.43
C VAL A 22 11.30 42.57 -20.17
N SER A 23 10.70 43.47 -19.40
CA SER A 23 9.95 43.12 -18.19
C SER A 23 8.72 42.27 -18.50
N THR A 24 7.92 42.64 -19.52
CA THR A 24 6.75 41.84 -19.90
C THR A 24 7.13 40.48 -20.45
N PHE A 25 8.23 40.40 -21.21
CA PHE A 25 8.79 39.13 -21.66
C PHE A 25 9.18 38.22 -20.48
N LEU A 26 9.92 38.75 -19.50
CA LEU A 26 10.34 38.00 -18.32
C LEU A 26 9.16 37.54 -17.46
N VAL A 27 8.16 38.41 -17.25
CA VAL A 27 6.93 38.06 -16.53
C VAL A 27 6.17 36.95 -17.26
N GLY A 28 6.11 37.01 -18.59
CA GLY A 28 5.50 35.95 -19.41
C GLY A 28 6.19 34.60 -19.19
N VAL A 29 7.52 34.55 -19.26
CA VAL A 29 8.29 33.32 -19.02
C VAL A 29 8.09 32.81 -17.60
N LEU A 30 8.15 33.68 -16.58
CA LEU A 30 7.95 33.30 -15.18
C LEU A 30 6.53 32.80 -14.89
N LEU A 31 5.52 33.37 -15.54
CA LEU A 31 4.13 32.92 -15.39
C LEU A 31 3.97 31.50 -15.95
N VAL A 32 4.55 31.22 -17.13
CA VAL A 32 4.50 29.89 -17.74
C VAL A 32 5.20 28.85 -16.84
N THR A 33 6.40 29.15 -16.32
CA THR A 33 7.10 28.23 -15.42
C THR A 33 6.34 28.01 -14.11
N SER A 34 5.73 29.05 -13.54
CA SER A 34 4.94 28.94 -12.31
C SER A 34 3.72 28.04 -12.48
N LEU A 35 3.01 28.16 -13.62
CA LEU A 35 1.85 27.34 -13.92
C LEU A 35 2.21 25.86 -14.16
N THR A 36 3.34 25.59 -14.83
CA THR A 36 3.80 24.21 -15.01
C THR A 36 4.22 23.59 -13.68
N THR A 37 4.93 24.32 -12.82
CA THR A 37 5.28 23.87 -11.47
C THR A 37 4.04 23.57 -10.63
N LEU A 38 3.00 24.42 -10.67
CA LEU A 38 1.74 24.17 -9.97
C LEU A 38 1.03 22.91 -10.50
N GLY A 39 1.03 22.71 -11.82
CA GLY A 39 0.49 21.51 -12.46
C GLY A 39 1.21 20.23 -12.01
N VAL A 40 2.53 20.26 -11.86
CA VAL A 40 3.31 19.13 -11.33
C VAL A 40 3.00 18.90 -9.85
N ALA A 41 2.94 19.96 -9.03
CA ALA A 41 2.68 19.86 -7.60
C ALA A 41 1.31 19.23 -7.30
N THR A 42 0.27 19.67 -8.00
CA THR A 42 -1.09 19.11 -7.86
C THR A 42 -1.14 17.62 -8.22
N ARG A 43 -0.53 17.23 -9.34
CA ARG A 43 -0.42 15.81 -9.75
C ARG A 43 0.34 14.99 -8.71
N ALA A 44 1.47 15.49 -8.23
CA ALA A 44 2.27 14.82 -7.20
C ALA A 44 1.45 14.58 -5.91
N GLY A 45 0.64 15.55 -5.49
CA GLY A 45 -0.26 15.40 -4.34
C GLY A 45 -1.28 14.27 -4.52
N THR A 46 -1.92 14.19 -5.69
CA THR A 46 -2.90 13.10 -5.97
C THR A 46 -2.23 11.72 -6.00
N THR A 47 -1.05 11.61 -6.60
CA THR A 47 -0.28 10.35 -6.64
C THR A 47 0.18 9.93 -5.25
N SER A 48 0.63 10.88 -4.42
CA SER A 48 1.03 10.61 -3.04
C SER A 48 -0.15 10.12 -2.20
N SER A 49 -1.30 10.79 -2.31
CA SER A 49 -2.54 10.37 -1.62
C SER A 49 -2.99 8.98 -2.04
N ARG A 50 -2.94 8.64 -3.33
CA ARG A 50 -3.30 7.30 -3.83
C ARG A 50 -2.34 6.24 -3.28
N ARG A 51 -1.03 6.50 -3.29
CA ARG A 51 -0.06 5.54 -2.71
C ARG A 51 -0.28 5.33 -1.22
N ALA A 52 -0.56 6.38 -0.45
CA ALA A 52 -0.88 6.26 0.97
C ALA A 52 -2.13 5.39 1.18
N GLN A 53 -3.17 5.59 0.37
CA GLN A 53 -4.38 4.77 0.42
C GLN A 53 -4.12 3.31 0.03
N ALA A 54 -3.30 3.07 -1.00
CA ALA A 54 -2.91 1.74 -1.40
C ALA A 54 -2.16 1.00 -0.28
N VAL A 55 -1.26 1.70 0.41
CA VAL A 55 -0.52 1.16 1.58
C VAL A 55 -1.48 0.72 2.67
N LEU A 56 -2.45 1.55 3.04
CA LEU A 56 -3.44 1.20 4.05
C LEU A 56 -4.28 -0.03 3.64
N LEU A 57 -4.66 -0.12 2.36
CA LEU A 57 -5.44 -1.25 1.83
C LEU A 57 -4.66 -2.57 1.82
N ALA A 58 -3.36 -2.52 1.54
CA ALA A 58 -2.48 -3.67 1.56
C ALA A 58 -2.20 -4.12 3.00
N SER A 59 -1.85 -3.18 3.88
CA SER A 59 -1.58 -3.47 5.30
C SER A 59 -2.80 -4.06 6.01
N ASP A 60 -3.98 -3.48 5.81
CA ASP A 60 -5.25 -4.01 6.34
C ASP A 60 -5.47 -5.50 5.98
N LEU A 61 -5.21 -5.86 4.72
CA LEU A 61 -5.40 -7.23 4.25
C LEU A 61 -4.28 -8.16 4.71
N ILE A 62 -3.03 -7.70 4.76
CA ILE A 62 -1.92 -8.47 5.32
C ILE A 62 -2.17 -8.78 6.79
N ASP A 63 -2.56 -7.79 7.58
CA ASP A 63 -2.80 -7.96 9.01
C ASP A 63 -3.92 -8.98 9.26
N GLU A 64 -4.97 -8.94 8.44
CA GLU A 64 -6.03 -9.94 8.48
C GLU A 64 -5.53 -11.37 8.19
N ILE A 65 -4.73 -11.56 7.14
CA ILE A 65 -4.21 -12.88 6.76
C ILE A 65 -3.24 -13.38 7.84
N LEU A 66 -2.38 -12.51 8.37
CA LEU A 66 -1.41 -12.87 9.41
C LEU A 66 -2.05 -13.22 10.77
N LEU A 67 -3.34 -12.91 10.95
CA LEU A 67 -4.13 -13.32 12.11
C LEU A 67 -4.80 -14.70 11.92
N GLN A 68 -4.82 -15.24 10.70
CA GLN A 68 -5.36 -16.57 10.44
C GLN A 68 -4.37 -17.67 10.82
N SER A 69 -4.90 -18.88 11.00
CA SER A 69 -4.09 -20.06 11.32
C SER A 69 -3.17 -20.41 10.16
N TYR A 70 -1.98 -20.94 10.46
CA TYR A 70 -1.05 -21.34 9.41
C TYR A 70 -1.59 -22.52 8.57
N LEU A 71 -2.38 -23.40 9.19
CA LEU A 71 -3.06 -24.53 8.59
C LEU A 71 -4.52 -24.54 9.06
N GLU A 72 -5.40 -25.00 8.19
CA GLU A 72 -6.77 -25.43 8.46
C GLU A 72 -6.94 -26.10 9.85
N PRO A 73 -7.70 -25.48 10.76
CA PRO A 73 -7.92 -25.98 12.12
C PRO A 73 -9.02 -27.04 12.25
N ASP A 74 -10.03 -27.03 11.37
CA ASP A 74 -11.30 -27.73 11.52
C ASP A 74 -11.43 -28.93 10.56
N LEU A 75 -10.73 -28.91 9.42
CA LEU A 75 -10.76 -29.95 8.39
C LEU A 75 -9.38 -30.57 8.10
N THR A 76 -9.35 -31.51 7.15
CA THR A 76 -8.09 -32.01 6.61
C THR A 76 -7.46 -30.90 5.76
N ALA A 77 -6.33 -30.37 6.23
CA ALA A 77 -5.58 -29.33 5.52
C ALA A 77 -5.28 -29.75 4.07
N THR A 78 -5.83 -28.98 3.14
CA THR A 78 -5.42 -28.94 1.74
C THR A 78 -4.81 -27.56 1.46
N PHE A 79 -4.39 -27.30 0.23
CA PHE A 79 -3.92 -25.97 -0.12
C PHE A 79 -5.04 -25.19 -0.77
N GLY A 80 -5.40 -24.06 -0.16
CA GLY A 80 -6.43 -23.14 -0.61
C GLY A 80 -7.85 -23.63 -0.36
N THR A 81 -8.82 -22.73 -0.54
CA THR A 81 -10.18 -22.84 -0.02
C THR A 81 -10.77 -24.25 0.17
N GLU A 82 -10.97 -24.58 1.42
CA GLU A 82 -11.64 -25.76 1.90
C GLU A 82 -13.17 -25.58 1.87
N GLY A 83 -13.92 -26.60 2.32
CA GLY A 83 -15.35 -26.46 2.51
C GLY A 83 -16.20 -26.07 1.29
N ARG A 84 -17.45 -25.68 1.54
CA ARG A 84 -18.36 -25.15 0.51
C ARG A 84 -18.50 -23.62 0.57
N VAL A 85 -18.14 -23.03 1.70
CA VAL A 85 -18.35 -21.60 2.00
C VAL A 85 -17.13 -20.81 1.56
N GLU A 86 -15.90 -21.24 1.90
CA GLU A 86 -14.69 -20.60 1.36
C GLU A 86 -14.65 -20.67 -0.17
N ARG A 87 -15.00 -21.81 -0.78
CA ARG A 87 -15.07 -21.95 -2.25
C ARG A 87 -16.04 -21.00 -2.96
N ARG A 88 -16.96 -20.35 -2.24
CA ARG A 88 -17.82 -19.28 -2.78
C ARG A 88 -17.14 -17.91 -2.74
N GLY A 89 -15.89 -17.83 -2.28
CA GLY A 89 -15.13 -16.59 -2.11
C GLY A 89 -15.59 -15.75 -0.90
N ILE A 90 -16.28 -16.37 0.06
CA ILE A 90 -16.79 -15.66 1.24
C ILE A 90 -15.63 -15.50 2.24
N ARG A 91 -14.94 -14.36 2.18
CA ARG A 91 -13.77 -14.05 3.02
C ARG A 91 -14.03 -14.14 4.53
N ALA A 92 -15.28 -14.00 4.96
CA ALA A 92 -15.67 -14.18 6.36
C ALA A 92 -15.48 -15.62 6.86
N ALA A 93 -15.45 -16.60 5.95
CA ALA A 93 -15.22 -18.00 6.26
C ALA A 93 -13.73 -18.39 6.17
N PHE A 94 -12.86 -17.51 5.67
CA PHE A 94 -11.43 -17.81 5.58
C PHE A 94 -10.81 -17.80 6.98
N ASP A 95 -10.33 -18.96 7.40
CA ASP A 95 -9.84 -19.22 8.76
C ASP A 95 -8.37 -19.68 8.81
N ASP A 96 -7.81 -20.01 7.65
CA ASP A 96 -6.38 -20.20 7.45
C ASP A 96 -5.80 -19.25 6.38
N VAL A 97 -4.48 -19.36 6.16
CA VAL A 97 -3.73 -18.39 5.34
C VAL A 97 -3.98 -18.61 3.85
N ASP A 98 -4.01 -19.85 3.40
CA ASP A 98 -4.08 -20.25 1.99
C ASP A 98 -5.48 -20.17 1.41
N ASP A 99 -6.52 -20.08 2.22
CA ASP A 99 -7.84 -19.62 1.81
C ASP A 99 -7.85 -18.34 0.96
N TYR A 100 -6.89 -17.44 1.21
CA TYR A 100 -6.76 -16.19 0.47
C TYR A 100 -6.04 -16.35 -0.87
N HIS A 101 -5.50 -17.52 -1.21
CA HIS A 101 -4.85 -17.73 -2.49
C HIS A 101 -5.81 -17.46 -3.65
N ASP A 102 -5.35 -16.65 -4.62
CA ASP A 102 -6.13 -16.18 -5.77
C ASP A 102 -7.37 -15.33 -5.42
N TRP A 103 -7.50 -14.88 -4.17
CA TRP A 103 -8.61 -14.01 -3.77
C TRP A 103 -8.45 -12.63 -4.40
N THR A 104 -9.54 -12.11 -4.99
CA THR A 104 -9.60 -10.75 -5.53
C THR A 104 -10.89 -10.05 -5.15
N ALA A 105 -10.84 -8.72 -5.05
CA ALA A 105 -12.04 -7.90 -4.88
C ALA A 105 -11.92 -6.52 -5.54
N SER A 106 -12.99 -6.12 -6.23
CA SER A 106 -13.24 -4.76 -6.70
C SER A 106 -14.73 -4.42 -6.58
N PRO A 107 -15.12 -3.32 -5.91
CA PRO A 107 -14.28 -2.46 -5.06
C PRO A 107 -13.72 -3.23 -3.84
N PRO A 108 -12.70 -2.69 -3.14
CA PRO A 108 -12.18 -3.33 -1.93
C PRO A 108 -13.28 -3.46 -0.86
N GLN A 109 -13.35 -4.63 -0.22
CA GLN A 109 -14.34 -4.94 0.83
C GLN A 109 -13.68 -5.33 2.15
N ALA A 110 -14.33 -5.05 3.29
CA ALA A 110 -13.93 -5.58 4.60
C ALA A 110 -14.14 -7.11 4.69
N LYS A 111 -13.63 -7.78 5.73
CA LYS A 111 -13.72 -9.26 5.88
C LYS A 111 -15.15 -9.77 5.76
N GLN A 112 -16.10 -9.03 6.33
CA GLN A 112 -17.53 -9.36 6.33
C GLN A 112 -18.24 -9.04 5.00
N GLY A 113 -17.50 -8.65 3.95
CA GLY A 113 -18.06 -8.32 2.64
C GLY A 113 -18.66 -6.91 2.53
N THR A 114 -18.53 -6.07 3.57
CA THR A 114 -18.93 -4.66 3.47
C THR A 114 -18.01 -3.93 2.50
N VAL A 115 -18.58 -3.46 1.40
CA VAL A 115 -17.87 -2.69 0.38
C VAL A 115 -17.35 -1.38 0.99
N SER A 116 -16.05 -1.12 0.80
CA SER A 116 -15.44 0.16 1.16
C SER A 116 -16.06 1.29 0.34
N LYS A 117 -16.01 2.53 0.85
CA LYS A 117 -16.45 3.72 0.11
C LYS A 117 -15.61 4.03 -1.13
N LEU A 118 -14.61 3.21 -1.41
CA LEU A 118 -13.75 3.32 -2.58
C LEU A 118 -14.48 2.92 -3.86
N SER A 119 -14.11 3.58 -4.96
CA SER A 119 -14.61 3.26 -6.30
C SER A 119 -14.17 1.87 -6.76
N ALA A 120 -14.91 1.30 -7.72
CA ALA A 120 -14.56 0.07 -8.42
C ALA A 120 -13.28 0.16 -9.28
N THR A 121 -12.66 1.34 -9.34
CA THR A 121 -11.32 1.50 -9.94
C THR A 121 -10.22 0.93 -9.03
N TRP A 122 -10.49 0.75 -7.74
CA TRP A 122 -9.58 0.09 -6.82
C TRP A 122 -9.82 -1.41 -6.81
N SER A 123 -8.76 -2.20 -6.81
CA SER A 123 -8.86 -3.63 -6.53
C SER A 123 -7.72 -4.12 -5.66
N ARG A 124 -7.96 -5.27 -5.01
CA ARG A 124 -6.94 -6.02 -4.28
C ARG A 124 -6.90 -7.45 -4.79
N GLU A 125 -5.71 -8.02 -4.77
CA GLU A 125 -5.42 -9.41 -5.11
C GLU A 125 -4.48 -9.99 -4.06
N VAL A 126 -4.65 -11.27 -3.77
CA VAL A 126 -3.78 -12.00 -2.85
C VAL A 126 -3.22 -13.23 -3.55
N THR A 127 -1.92 -13.44 -3.38
CA THR A 127 -1.26 -14.69 -3.75
C THR A 127 -0.53 -15.25 -2.55
N VAL A 128 -0.88 -16.46 -2.16
CA VAL A 128 -0.17 -17.22 -1.13
C VAL A 128 0.66 -18.31 -1.79
N ASN A 129 1.90 -18.53 -1.35
CA ASN A 129 2.73 -19.62 -1.87
C ASN A 129 3.51 -20.26 -0.75
N HIS A 130 3.69 -21.58 -0.78
CA HIS A 130 4.79 -22.20 -0.05
C HIS A 130 6.12 -21.72 -0.64
N VAL A 131 7.10 -21.46 0.21
CA VAL A 131 8.44 -21.01 -0.22
C VAL A 131 9.53 -21.81 0.48
N ASP A 132 10.71 -21.90 -0.15
CA ASP A 132 11.85 -22.56 0.48
C ASP A 132 12.30 -21.75 1.72
N PRO A 133 12.42 -22.36 2.91
CA PRO A 133 12.91 -21.66 4.10
C PRO A 133 14.34 -21.09 3.96
N HIS A 134 15.12 -21.63 3.01
CA HIS A 134 16.49 -21.17 2.72
C HIS A 134 16.53 -20.16 1.58
N ASP A 135 15.45 -20.03 0.81
CA ASP A 135 15.28 -19.04 -0.25
C ASP A 135 13.79 -18.67 -0.42
N LEU A 136 13.39 -17.57 0.24
CA LEU A 136 12.00 -17.08 0.25
C LEU A 136 11.51 -16.58 -1.12
N THR A 137 12.38 -16.52 -2.12
CA THR A 137 12.01 -16.19 -3.50
C THR A 137 11.56 -17.43 -4.28
N THR A 138 12.07 -18.61 -3.91
CA THR A 138 11.73 -19.89 -4.53
C THR A 138 10.36 -20.36 -4.07
N VAL A 139 9.41 -20.41 -5.00
CA VAL A 139 8.06 -20.96 -4.77
C VAL A 139 8.09 -22.47 -4.87
N LEU A 140 7.55 -23.14 -3.87
CA LEU A 140 7.37 -24.58 -3.81
C LEU A 140 6.00 -24.98 -4.36
N LYS A 141 5.83 -26.27 -4.66
CA LYS A 141 4.53 -26.81 -5.08
C LYS A 141 3.54 -26.77 -3.91
N ASN A 142 2.25 -26.72 -4.21
CA ASN A 142 1.17 -26.68 -3.20
C ASN A 142 1.21 -27.86 -2.20
N ASN A 143 1.85 -28.98 -2.55
CA ASN A 143 2.01 -30.15 -1.68
C ASN A 143 3.42 -30.30 -1.07
N ASP A 144 4.32 -29.33 -1.26
CA ASP A 144 5.67 -29.28 -0.67
C ASP A 144 5.70 -28.18 0.40
N ASP A 145 4.92 -28.39 1.47
CA ASP A 145 4.90 -27.47 2.59
C ASP A 145 6.10 -27.71 3.53
N ARG A 146 7.05 -26.78 3.50
CA ARG A 146 8.23 -26.75 4.39
C ARG A 146 8.06 -25.83 5.60
N GLY A 147 6.84 -25.44 5.93
CA GLY A 147 6.51 -24.66 7.12
C GLY A 147 6.67 -23.15 6.94
N VAL A 148 6.78 -22.65 5.71
CA VAL A 148 6.87 -21.22 5.39
C VAL A 148 5.95 -20.90 4.21
N LYS A 149 5.05 -19.93 4.41
CA LYS A 149 4.18 -19.36 3.38
C LYS A 149 4.57 -17.89 3.15
N ARG A 150 4.68 -17.48 1.88
CA ARG A 150 4.78 -16.07 1.48
C ARG A 150 3.40 -15.60 1.03
N ILE A 151 2.95 -14.50 1.62
CA ILE A 151 1.69 -13.83 1.31
C ILE A 151 2.04 -12.57 0.55
N ARG A 152 1.52 -12.43 -0.66
CA ARG A 152 1.61 -11.20 -1.46
C ARG A 152 0.25 -10.57 -1.56
N VAL A 153 0.14 -9.31 -1.16
CA VAL A 153 -1.05 -8.49 -1.40
C VAL A 153 -0.71 -7.43 -2.43
N THR A 154 -1.44 -7.42 -3.54
CA THR A 154 -1.30 -6.45 -4.62
C THR A 154 -2.50 -5.51 -4.62
N VAL A 155 -2.25 -4.20 -4.71
CA VAL A 155 -3.30 -3.18 -4.80
C VAL A 155 -3.20 -2.48 -6.14
N ASN A 156 -4.29 -2.54 -6.90
CA ASN A 156 -4.38 -1.91 -8.21
C ASN A 156 -5.29 -0.70 -8.18
N PHE A 157 -4.98 0.28 -9.02
CA PHE A 157 -5.83 1.42 -9.34
C PHE A 157 -5.96 1.55 -10.85
N ASP A 158 -7.20 1.53 -11.35
CA ASP A 158 -7.52 1.60 -12.77
C ASP A 158 -6.84 0.48 -13.58
N GLY A 159 -6.77 -0.73 -13.00
CA GLY A 159 -6.12 -1.90 -13.60
C GLY A 159 -4.59 -1.87 -13.56
N GLN A 160 -3.96 -0.84 -12.99
CA GLN A 160 -2.51 -0.77 -12.83
C GLN A 160 -2.11 -1.05 -11.37
N GLU A 161 -1.10 -1.90 -11.19
CA GLU A 161 -0.48 -2.11 -9.87
C GLU A 161 0.11 -0.79 -9.35
N LEU A 162 -0.37 -0.34 -8.19
CA LEU A 162 0.20 0.80 -7.48
C LEU A 162 1.30 0.36 -6.52
N ILE A 163 1.05 -0.72 -5.78
CA ILE A 163 1.97 -1.34 -4.84
C ILE A 163 1.67 -2.83 -4.72
N HIS A 164 2.66 -3.58 -4.25
CA HIS A 164 2.46 -4.85 -3.57
C HIS A 164 3.18 -4.83 -2.21
N MET A 165 2.75 -5.70 -1.31
CA MET A 165 3.42 -5.97 -0.05
C MET A 165 3.57 -7.48 0.13
N ASP A 166 4.74 -7.90 0.59
CA ASP A 166 5.02 -9.29 0.92
C ASP A 166 5.09 -9.45 2.45
N ALA A 167 4.49 -10.52 2.96
CA ALA A 167 4.60 -10.97 4.34
C ALA A 167 4.96 -12.45 4.39
N ILE A 168 5.57 -12.87 5.49
CA ILE A 168 5.98 -14.25 5.72
C ILE A 168 5.24 -14.78 6.95
N GLN A 169 4.67 -15.96 6.82
CA GLN A 169 4.12 -16.71 7.94
C GLN A 169 4.79 -18.07 8.02
N THR A 170 5.21 -18.42 9.23
CA THR A 170 5.86 -19.69 9.51
C THR A 170 4.99 -20.53 10.42
N ARG A 171 5.09 -21.85 10.28
CA ARG A 171 4.40 -22.80 11.17
C ARG A 171 4.81 -22.61 12.64
N ALA A 172 6.08 -22.27 12.88
CA ALA A 172 6.64 -22.04 14.21
C ALA A 172 6.05 -20.82 14.95
N ARG A 173 5.29 -19.94 14.27
CA ARG A 173 4.65 -18.78 14.91
C ARG A 173 3.68 -19.21 16.03
N LEU A 174 3.08 -20.40 15.91
CA LEU A 174 2.15 -20.94 16.90
C LEU A 174 2.85 -21.43 18.18
N ASP A 175 4.12 -21.83 18.12
CA ASP A 175 4.88 -22.31 19.29
C ASP A 175 5.41 -21.17 20.17
N MET A 176 5.37 -19.92 19.70
CA MET A 176 5.95 -18.77 20.41
C MET A 176 4.94 -17.98 21.26
N ILE A 177 3.65 -18.24 21.12
CA ILE A 177 2.61 -17.64 21.97
C ILE A 177 2.01 -18.76 22.83
N PRO A 178 2.35 -18.84 24.13
CA PRO A 178 1.79 -19.85 25.02
C PRO A 178 0.26 -19.75 25.00
N ARG A 179 -0.44 -20.85 24.70
CA ARG A 179 -1.88 -20.88 24.91
C ARG A 179 -2.13 -20.83 26.42
N PRO A 180 -3.23 -20.22 26.89
CA PRO A 180 -3.61 -20.32 28.29
C PRO A 180 -3.85 -21.81 28.65
N GLY A 181 -2.85 -22.44 29.27
CA GLY A 181 -2.85 -23.88 29.59
C GLY A 181 -1.61 -24.66 29.14
N ASP A 182 -0.73 -24.08 28.32
CA ASP A 182 0.51 -24.73 27.90
C ASP A 182 1.58 -24.59 28.99
N ASP A 183 1.51 -25.48 29.97
CA ASP A 183 2.52 -25.67 31.00
C ASP A 183 3.72 -26.44 30.40
N HIS A 184 4.84 -25.76 30.15
CA HIS A 184 6.09 -26.39 29.74
C HIS A 184 6.88 -27.06 30.90
N THR A 185 6.28 -27.29 32.07
CA THR A 185 6.97 -27.86 33.24
C THR A 185 6.83 -29.37 33.42
N THR A 186 6.10 -30.09 32.55
CA THR A 186 5.99 -31.57 32.68
C THR A 186 6.74 -32.32 31.59
N SER A 187 8.07 -32.19 31.55
CA SER A 187 8.94 -33.17 30.87
C SER A 187 10.35 -33.10 31.45
N ASN A 188 10.48 -33.54 32.70
CA ASN A 188 11.74 -34.08 33.23
C ASN A 188 11.48 -34.75 34.59
N LEU A 189 11.08 -36.02 34.54
CA LEU A 189 11.40 -37.01 35.57
C LEU A 189 11.71 -38.35 34.86
N PRO A 190 12.69 -39.13 35.37
CA PRO A 190 13.47 -40.12 34.63
C PRO A 190 12.68 -41.31 34.08
#